data_AF-A0AAV9UAF0-F1
#
_entry.id   AF-A0AAV9UAF0-F1
#
_cell.length_a   1.000
_cell.length_b   1.000
_cell.length_c   1.000
_cell.angle_alpha   90.00
_cell.angle_beta   90.00
_cell.angle_gamma   90.00
#
_symmetry.space_group_name_H-M   'P 1'
#
loop_
_entity.id
_entity.type
_entity.pdbx_description
1 polymer ?
#
loop_
_entity_poly.entity_id
_entity_poly.type
_entity_poly.pdbx_seq_one_letter_code
_entity_poly.pdbx_strand_id
1 'polypeptide(L)'
;MTDGQDIRIESFAIDQGSVESLTIDFTPVLRTGSELSLPETQTSEVLYGDYYDYICKVVHQHPDIDALKCYLERGCRDSAEGDGPTTVYFVDFVSSNGSLWQPIIHGVCSNAEEVQTMLDEQDDVVELRLIVVSHDKEIDREILKTLGYELDIDPRLFIEHMGTLFPKTSTYFATPYLPSEAAKSPIEIHFGGGKSTAALLEPGKARVSTNTVLVLMDSPAENLEAALRDFERPTIRKPQMSSVSLAVPSRMNLTYRYLRRLSEFSVEEINLSCQHPIYLILPLLRLCALETSMLLTWAEEKLYERRLPHNLSERDPYNAYITSEGFQQEIFTTTTSLKTHMRSPWLNPRNETVVCVEEKLDCAFQDLDFLRDKAALVQQAVTDALNREAATESINEAKQSIAQSESVNKLTRLAFVFVPLTFAASLFGMNIREWQADDKIPKLKSFIIVSVAIAFTTMLVAGVSGLISKFMRRKWENSKTLRSAYNCSVLLGVFYSIFACSHNKVTNKRMSISLFDMGEYNHDLGDFEWLVDSGYWFGRWWHGLAGAVYRRAILKNEAKDSKLAEKMV
;
A
#
# COMPACT_ATOMS: atom_id res chain seq x y z
N MET A 1 57.81 5.46 27.95
CA MET A 1 57.27 4.73 29.10
C MET A 1 55.93 4.20 28.65
N THR A 2 55.95 2.95 28.18
CA THR A 2 54.85 2.26 27.50
C THR A 2 54.63 1.00 28.29
N ASP A 3 53.61 0.98 29.14
CA ASP A 3 53.16 -0.24 29.82
C ASP A 3 52.34 -1.06 28.84
N GLY A 4 52.97 -2.10 28.32
CA GLY A 4 52.31 -3.16 27.57
C GLY A 4 51.62 -4.11 28.54
N GLN A 5 50.30 -4.25 28.41
CA GLN A 5 49.59 -5.39 28.97
C GLN A 5 49.79 -6.59 28.04
N ASP A 6 50.57 -7.56 28.52
CA ASP A 6 50.73 -8.89 27.92
C ASP A 6 49.39 -9.64 27.99
N ILE A 7 48.79 -9.88 26.83
CA ILE A 7 47.69 -10.84 26.66
C ILE A 7 48.32 -12.21 26.44
N ARG A 8 48.35 -13.03 27.49
CA ARG A 8 48.72 -14.45 27.40
C ARG A 8 47.55 -15.23 26.80
N ILE A 9 47.71 -15.70 25.56
CA ILE A 9 46.83 -16.70 24.95
C ILE A 9 47.46 -18.07 25.20
N GLU A 10 46.88 -18.85 26.11
CA GLU A 10 47.22 -20.26 26.28
C GLU A 10 46.53 -21.08 25.18
N SER A 11 47.33 -21.68 24.30
CA SER A 11 46.87 -22.60 23.27
C SER A 11 46.49 -23.95 23.89
N PHE A 12 45.20 -24.29 23.89
CA PHE A 12 44.75 -25.66 24.16
C PHE A 12 44.64 -26.44 22.85
N ALA A 13 45.29 -27.61 22.81
CA ALA A 13 45.18 -28.57 21.73
C ALA A 13 43.78 -29.17 21.71
N ILE A 14 43.11 -29.08 20.56
CA ILE A 14 41.80 -29.67 20.32
C ILE A 14 42.01 -31.12 19.91
N ASP A 15 41.69 -32.05 20.81
CA ASP A 15 41.56 -33.47 20.49
C ASP A 15 40.16 -33.73 19.95
N GLN A 16 40.07 -34.51 18.86
CA GLN A 16 38.83 -34.73 18.13
C GLN A 16 37.95 -35.76 18.85
N GLY A 17 36.77 -35.34 19.33
CA GLY A 17 35.63 -36.23 19.44
C GLY A 17 34.79 -36.14 20.71
N SER A 18 33.92 -35.14 20.80
CA SER A 18 32.55 -35.27 21.31
C SER A 18 31.83 -33.92 21.18
N VAL A 19 30.56 -33.95 20.79
CA VAL A 19 29.70 -32.77 20.81
C VAL A 19 29.21 -32.62 22.25
N GLU A 20 29.91 -31.81 23.04
CA GLU A 20 29.40 -31.32 24.32
C GLU A 20 29.11 -29.82 24.21
N SER A 21 27.90 -29.45 24.63
CA SER A 21 27.38 -28.10 24.62
C SER A 21 28.27 -27.15 25.43
N LEU A 22 28.73 -26.08 24.79
CA LEU A 22 29.47 -25.00 25.42
C LEU A 22 28.51 -24.14 26.25
N THR A 23 28.33 -24.46 27.53
CA THR A 23 27.60 -23.61 28.48
C THR A 23 28.57 -22.56 29.01
N ILE A 24 28.42 -21.31 28.56
CA ILE A 24 29.18 -20.17 29.08
C ILE A 24 28.46 -19.70 30.35
N ASP A 25 28.92 -20.16 31.51
CA ASP A 25 28.45 -19.70 32.81
C ASP A 25 29.05 -18.33 33.14
N PHE A 26 28.26 -17.27 33.01
CA PHE A 26 28.57 -15.97 33.58
C PHE A 26 28.21 -15.99 35.07
N THR A 27 29.16 -16.34 35.93
CA THR A 27 29.04 -16.08 37.37
C THR A 27 29.43 -14.62 37.63
N PRO A 28 28.50 -13.73 38.03
CA PRO A 28 28.86 -12.38 38.39
C PRO A 28 29.64 -12.41 39.70
N VAL A 29 30.95 -12.16 39.62
CA VAL A 29 31.78 -11.92 40.80
C VAL A 29 31.34 -10.58 41.38
N LEU A 30 30.47 -10.62 42.39
CA LEU A 30 30.15 -9.50 43.27
C LEU A 30 31.44 -9.10 44.03
N ARG A 31 32.21 -8.17 43.45
CA ARG A 31 33.22 -7.42 44.17
C ARG A 31 32.53 -6.41 45.07
N THR A 32 32.33 -6.79 46.32
CA THR A 32 32.11 -5.86 47.43
C THR A 32 33.44 -5.22 47.80
N GLY A 33 33.55 -3.90 47.63
CA GLY A 33 34.67 -3.12 48.16
C GLY A 33 35.40 -2.27 47.11
N SER A 34 34.93 -1.03 46.98
CA SER A 34 35.72 0.21 46.94
C SER A 34 34.79 1.31 46.45
N GLU A 35 34.56 2.33 47.28
CA GLU A 35 33.91 3.58 46.90
C GLU A 35 34.69 4.19 45.72
N LEU A 36 34.25 3.88 44.50
CA LEU A 36 34.68 4.57 43.31
C LEU A 36 33.97 5.93 43.38
N SER A 37 34.69 6.95 43.83
CA SER A 37 34.26 8.33 43.62
C SER A 37 34.03 8.50 42.13
N LEU A 38 32.77 8.57 41.72
CA LEU A 38 32.39 8.95 40.37
C LEU A 38 33.16 10.23 40.03
N PRO A 39 33.88 10.27 38.90
CA PRO A 39 34.59 11.48 38.51
C PRO A 39 33.59 12.62 38.50
N GLU A 40 33.93 13.73 39.18
CA GLU A 40 33.15 14.97 39.12
C GLU A 40 32.73 15.20 37.67
N THR A 41 31.42 15.22 37.45
CA THR A 41 30.80 15.48 36.17
C THR A 41 31.38 16.78 35.64
N GLN A 42 32.32 16.68 34.71
CA GLN A 42 32.80 17.82 33.93
C GLN A 42 31.55 18.50 33.38
N THR A 43 31.30 19.72 33.84
CA THR A 43 30.24 20.59 33.33
C THR A 43 30.35 20.57 31.81
N SER A 44 29.34 20.01 31.16
CA SER A 44 29.29 19.82 29.71
C SER A 44 29.57 21.16 29.03
N GLU A 45 30.77 21.35 28.49
CA GLU A 45 31.08 22.53 27.70
C GLU A 45 30.09 22.58 26.54
N VAL A 46 29.40 23.71 26.39
CA VAL A 46 28.44 23.95 25.31
C VAL A 46 29.18 23.75 23.98
N LEU A 47 28.91 22.61 23.33
CA LEU A 47 29.70 22.10 22.19
C LEU A 47 29.37 22.81 20.85
N TYR A 48 28.31 23.62 20.80
CA TYR A 48 27.82 24.29 19.59
C TYR A 48 27.12 25.62 19.91
N GLY A 49 27.22 26.59 18.99
CA GLY A 49 26.68 27.95 19.20
C GLY A 49 25.19 28.07 18.95
N ASP A 50 24.66 27.27 18.03
CA ASP A 50 23.22 27.17 17.75
C ASP A 50 22.84 25.72 17.35
N TYR A 51 21.54 25.44 17.23
CA TYR A 51 21.06 24.11 16.84
C TYR A 51 21.44 23.74 15.40
N TYR A 52 21.62 24.72 14.53
CA TYR A 52 21.95 24.50 13.13
C TYR A 52 23.40 24.02 12.95
N ASP A 53 24.34 24.57 13.73
CA ASP A 53 25.72 24.13 13.86
C ASP A 53 25.80 22.69 14.36
N TYR A 54 24.96 22.36 15.36
CA TYR A 54 24.82 20.99 15.84
C TYR A 54 24.36 20.07 14.72
N ILE A 55 23.28 20.39 14.02
CA ILE A 55 22.79 19.63 12.87
C ILE A 55 23.88 19.47 11.81
N CYS A 56 24.62 20.53 11.46
CA CYS A 56 25.71 20.47 10.50
C CYS A 56 26.80 19.47 10.91
N LYS A 57 27.09 19.33 12.20
CA LYS A 57 28.02 18.31 12.71
C LYS A 57 27.42 16.90 12.61
N VAL A 58 26.17 16.72 13.02
CA VAL A 58 25.51 15.39 13.03
C VAL A 58 25.27 14.87 11.60
N VAL A 59 24.99 15.73 10.62
CA VAL A 59 24.79 15.35 9.20
C VAL A 59 25.99 14.59 8.63
N HIS A 60 27.22 14.86 9.10
CA HIS A 60 28.41 14.12 8.67
C HIS A 60 28.39 12.65 9.11
N GLN A 61 27.71 12.34 10.23
CA GLN A 61 27.56 10.99 10.76
C GLN A 61 26.26 10.33 10.27
N HIS A 62 25.21 11.13 10.08
CA HIS A 62 23.86 10.72 9.72
C HIS A 62 23.37 11.52 8.51
N PRO A 63 23.70 11.09 7.27
CA PRO A 63 23.34 11.81 6.05
C PRO A 63 21.82 11.95 5.82
N ASP A 64 21.00 11.10 6.45
CA ASP A 64 19.55 11.21 6.49
C ASP A 64 19.05 12.51 7.14
N ILE A 65 19.90 13.19 7.91
CA ILE A 65 19.60 14.48 8.55
C ILE A 65 19.76 15.69 7.61
N ASP A 66 20.36 15.50 6.44
CA ASP A 66 20.62 16.61 5.50
C ASP A 66 19.32 17.31 5.03
N ALA A 67 18.19 16.59 5.03
CA ALA A 67 16.88 17.16 4.72
C ALA A 67 16.46 18.23 5.74
N LEU A 68 16.69 17.99 7.03
CA LEU A 68 16.42 18.96 8.10
C LEU A 68 17.37 20.16 8.04
N LYS A 69 18.64 19.91 7.69
CA LYS A 69 19.61 20.98 7.45
C LYS A 69 19.14 21.89 6.31
N CYS A 70 18.77 21.32 5.18
CA CYS A 70 18.22 22.06 4.03
C CYS A 70 16.95 22.84 4.41
N TYR A 71 16.10 22.26 5.27
CA TYR A 71 14.91 22.93 5.78
C TYR A 71 15.24 24.18 6.59
N LEU A 72 16.22 24.08 7.50
CA LEU A 72 16.68 25.21 8.30
C LEU A 72 17.45 26.27 7.50
N GLU A 73 18.09 25.90 6.40
CA GLU A 73 18.81 26.82 5.50
C GLU A 73 17.90 27.68 4.63
N ARG A 74 16.69 27.18 4.30
CA ARG A 74 15.76 27.94 3.48
C ARG A 74 15.51 29.28 4.19
N GLY A 75 15.80 30.38 3.49
CA GLY A 75 15.62 31.71 4.06
C GLY A 75 14.14 31.98 4.38
N CYS A 76 13.90 32.86 5.36
CA CYS A 76 12.56 33.29 5.79
C CYS A 76 11.75 34.04 4.69
N ARG A 77 12.31 34.18 3.47
CA ARG A 77 11.72 34.97 2.38
C ARG A 77 10.69 34.23 1.54
N ASP A 78 10.64 32.90 1.60
CA ASP A 78 9.75 32.11 0.74
C ASP A 78 8.42 31.72 1.41
N SER A 79 8.25 31.96 2.71
CA SER A 79 7.06 31.57 3.50
C SER A 79 5.90 32.57 3.46
N ALA A 80 5.90 33.49 2.48
CA ALA A 80 5.08 34.71 2.55
C ALA A 80 3.55 34.54 2.38
N GLU A 81 2.98 33.34 2.18
CA GLU A 81 1.53 33.27 1.89
C GLU A 81 0.75 32.00 2.28
N GLY A 82 1.26 31.09 3.13
CA GLY A 82 0.46 29.89 3.42
C GLY A 82 0.88 28.90 4.50
N ASP A 83 1.89 29.21 5.31
CA ASP A 83 2.27 28.33 6.42
C ASP A 83 1.38 28.63 7.63
N GLY A 84 0.69 27.59 8.12
CA GLY A 84 -0.13 27.69 9.32
C GLY A 84 0.74 28.03 10.55
N PRO A 85 0.22 28.79 11.52
CA PRO A 85 1.00 29.18 12.68
C PRO A 85 1.39 27.96 13.51
N THR A 86 2.68 27.81 13.82
CA THR A 86 3.13 26.88 14.86
C THR A 86 2.79 27.47 16.22
N THR A 87 2.12 26.70 17.07
CA THR A 87 1.74 27.10 18.42
C THR A 87 2.35 26.15 19.44
N VAL A 88 2.94 26.71 20.49
CA VAL A 88 3.59 25.95 21.56
C VAL A 88 2.86 26.20 22.86
N TYR A 89 2.52 25.12 23.56
CA TYR A 89 1.86 25.13 24.85
C TYR A 89 2.79 24.53 25.89
N PHE A 90 2.93 25.20 27.03
CA PHE A 90 3.64 24.68 28.19
C PHE A 90 2.62 24.30 29.27
N VAL A 91 2.79 23.11 29.84
CA VAL A 91 1.99 22.62 30.95
C VAL A 91 2.93 22.15 32.04
N ASP A 92 2.95 22.87 33.16
CA ASP A 92 3.80 22.56 34.30
C ASP A 92 3.01 21.82 35.37
N PHE A 93 3.59 20.76 35.88
CA PHE A 93 3.08 20.00 37.03
C PHE A 93 3.93 20.35 38.24
N VAL A 94 3.34 21.11 39.15
CA VAL A 94 4.04 21.72 40.30
C VAL A 94 3.69 21.01 41.60
N SER A 95 4.73 20.70 42.38
CA SER A 95 4.62 20.06 43.69
C SER A 95 4.61 21.11 44.80
N SER A 96 3.43 21.59 45.15
CA SER A 96 3.30 22.59 46.21
C SER A 96 3.49 21.96 47.61
N ASN A 97 4.69 21.94 48.21
CA ASN A 97 4.96 21.66 49.65
C ASN A 97 3.91 20.78 50.42
N GLY A 98 3.51 19.62 49.89
CA GLY A 98 2.53 18.71 50.51
C GLY A 98 1.04 18.93 50.21
N SER A 99 0.67 19.88 49.34
CA SER A 99 -0.67 20.05 48.78
C SER A 99 -0.82 19.44 47.37
N LEU A 100 -2.09 19.27 46.98
CA LEU A 100 -2.53 18.61 45.75
C LEU A 100 -1.83 19.20 44.50
N TRP A 101 -1.31 18.32 43.66
CA TRP A 101 -0.78 18.66 42.36
C TRP A 101 -1.84 19.30 41.46
N GLN A 102 -1.47 20.38 40.79
CA GLN A 102 -2.33 21.05 39.80
C GLN A 102 -1.54 21.30 38.52
N PRO A 103 -2.14 21.01 37.34
CA PRO A 103 -1.54 21.33 36.07
C PRO A 103 -1.72 22.83 35.81
N ILE A 104 -0.62 23.54 35.57
CA ILE A 104 -0.62 24.95 35.20
C ILE A 104 -0.40 25.03 33.70
N ILE A 105 -1.47 25.32 32.96
CA ILE A 105 -1.39 25.55 31.52
C ILE A 105 -1.00 27.01 31.30
N HIS A 106 0.17 27.21 30.74
CA HIS A 106 0.69 28.53 30.39
C HIS A 106 0.04 29.07 29.11
N GLY A 107 0.27 30.35 28.82
CA GLY A 107 -0.19 31.00 27.60
C GLY A 107 0.32 30.31 26.33
N VAL A 108 -0.32 30.61 25.20
CA VAL A 108 0.10 30.10 23.88
C VAL A 108 1.30 30.90 23.40
N CYS A 109 2.41 30.22 23.14
CA CYS A 109 3.60 30.83 22.54
C CYS A 109 3.52 30.68 21.03
N SER A 110 3.69 31.78 20.30
CA SER A 110 3.56 31.81 18.83
C SER A 110 4.87 32.19 18.13
N ASN A 111 5.93 32.51 18.88
CA ASN A 111 7.24 32.87 18.35
C ASN A 111 8.37 32.29 19.22
N ALA A 112 9.58 32.27 18.66
CA ALA A 112 10.76 31.71 19.31
C ALA A 112 11.18 32.44 20.60
N GLU A 113 10.98 33.76 20.68
CA GLU A 113 11.34 34.57 21.85
C GLU A 113 10.45 34.24 23.06
N GLU A 114 9.14 34.07 22.84
CA GLU A 114 8.20 33.60 23.87
C GLU A 114 8.56 32.18 24.33
N VAL A 115 8.88 31.29 23.40
CA VAL A 115 9.30 29.91 23.72
C VAL A 115 10.58 29.93 24.55
N GLN A 116 11.58 30.73 24.18
CA GLN A 116 12.82 30.89 24.95
C GLN A 116 12.52 31.42 26.36
N THR A 117 11.69 32.45 26.46
CA THR A 117 11.32 33.06 27.76
C THR A 117 10.67 32.02 28.68
N MET A 118 9.74 31.21 28.17
CA MET A 118 9.09 30.14 28.94
C MET A 118 10.04 29.01 29.35
N LEU A 119 11.06 28.73 28.55
CA LEU A 119 12.10 27.76 28.89
C LEU A 119 13.03 28.31 29.98
N ASP A 120 13.39 29.59 29.91
CA ASP A 120 14.24 30.28 30.88
C ASP A 120 13.53 30.52 32.23
N GLU A 121 12.22 30.78 32.23
CA GLU A 121 11.39 31.03 33.42
C GLU A 121 10.96 29.74 34.17
N GLN A 122 11.78 28.68 34.12
CA GLN A 122 11.44 27.43 34.80
C GLN A 122 11.58 27.54 36.33
N ASP A 123 10.45 27.48 37.03
CA ASP A 123 10.43 27.42 38.49
C ASP A 123 11.03 26.11 39.02
N ASP A 124 11.85 26.20 40.08
CA ASP A 124 12.46 25.04 40.76
C ASP A 124 11.43 24.06 41.35
N VAL A 125 10.16 24.46 41.43
CA VAL A 125 9.04 23.67 42.01
C VAL A 125 8.37 22.78 40.96
N VAL A 126 8.70 22.93 39.68
CA VAL A 126 8.19 22.09 38.60
C VAL A 126 8.85 20.71 38.70
N GLU A 127 8.08 19.64 38.85
CA GLU A 127 8.64 18.27 38.85
C GLU A 127 8.57 17.63 37.45
N LEU A 128 7.54 17.98 36.68
CA LEU A 128 7.32 17.51 35.32
C LEU A 128 6.82 18.66 34.46
N ARG A 129 7.39 18.80 33.27
CA ARG A 129 6.97 19.79 32.26
C ARG A 129 6.50 19.05 31.00
N LEU A 130 5.38 19.47 30.44
CA LEU A 130 4.88 19.00 29.15
C LEU A 130 4.90 20.16 28.15
N ILE A 131 5.57 19.97 27.04
CA ILE A 131 5.65 20.92 25.93
C ILE A 131 4.89 20.32 24.75
N VAL A 132 3.81 20.98 24.32
CA VAL A 132 3.02 20.55 23.17
C VAL A 132 3.23 21.52 22.03
N VAL A 133 3.81 21.06 20.93
CA VAL A 133 4.03 21.83 19.70
C VAL A 133 2.99 21.39 18.69
N SER A 134 2.08 22.29 18.33
CA SER A 134 1.03 22.06 17.33
C SER A 134 1.36 22.84 16.06
N HIS A 135 1.32 22.18 14.92
CA HIS A 135 1.54 22.79 13.61
C HIS A 135 0.59 22.16 12.58
N ASP A 136 0.28 22.91 11.52
CA ASP A 136 -0.65 22.44 10.46
C ASP A 136 0.08 21.77 9.28
N LYS A 137 1.32 22.20 9.00
CA LYS A 137 2.13 21.73 7.87
C LYS A 137 3.58 21.56 8.27
N GLU A 138 4.24 22.66 8.61
CA GLU A 138 5.65 22.69 9.00
C GLU A 138 5.81 23.38 10.35
N ILE A 139 6.79 22.95 11.15
CA ILE A 139 7.15 23.60 12.42
C ILE A 139 7.98 24.84 12.11
N ASP A 140 7.60 26.00 12.62
CA ASP A 140 8.35 27.25 12.46
C ASP A 140 9.84 27.02 12.78
N ARG A 141 10.70 27.49 11.87
CA ARG A 141 12.14 27.18 11.89
C ARG A 141 12.84 27.76 13.12
N GLU A 142 12.44 28.95 13.54
CA GLU A 142 13.05 29.60 14.70
C GLU A 142 12.58 28.92 15.99
N ILE A 143 11.29 28.54 16.07
CA ILE A 143 10.79 27.71 17.17
C ILE A 143 11.52 26.36 17.21
N LEU A 144 11.71 25.69 16.06
CA LEU A 144 12.43 24.41 15.98
C LEU A 144 13.88 24.56 16.44
N LYS A 145 14.59 25.61 16.01
CA LYS A 145 15.96 25.89 16.44
C LYS A 145 16.02 26.15 17.95
N THR A 146 15.13 26.96 18.49
CA THR A 146 15.07 27.27 19.92
C THR A 146 14.81 26.02 20.75
N LEU A 147 13.78 25.23 20.40
CA LEU A 147 13.49 23.98 21.08
C LEU A 147 14.65 22.99 20.95
N GLY A 148 15.19 22.82 19.75
CA GLY A 148 16.29 21.91 19.49
C GLY A 148 17.55 22.26 20.28
N TYR A 149 17.88 23.55 20.36
CA TYR A 149 19.04 24.05 21.09
C TYR A 149 18.87 23.93 22.60
N GLU A 150 17.79 24.49 23.15
CA GLU A 150 17.60 24.58 24.60
C GLU A 150 17.31 23.21 25.24
N LEU A 151 16.62 22.34 24.51
CA LEU A 151 16.24 21.01 25.00
C LEU A 151 17.22 19.90 24.56
N ASP A 152 18.30 20.23 23.83
CA ASP A 152 19.27 19.29 23.23
C ASP A 152 18.60 18.10 22.53
N ILE A 153 17.68 18.41 21.60
CA ILE A 153 16.87 17.39 20.93
C ILE A 153 17.69 16.73 19.82
N ASP A 154 17.67 15.39 19.77
CA ASP A 154 18.23 14.63 18.64
C ASP A 154 17.51 15.03 17.32
N PRO A 155 18.22 15.51 16.29
CA PRO A 155 17.58 15.98 15.06
C PRO A 155 16.76 14.90 14.34
N ARG A 156 17.04 13.61 14.59
CA ARG A 156 16.25 12.49 14.07
C ARG A 156 14.80 12.55 14.52
N LEU A 157 14.52 13.07 15.72
CA LEU A 157 13.16 13.23 16.23
C LEU A 157 12.33 14.17 15.34
N PHE A 158 12.90 15.31 14.95
CA PHE A 158 12.23 16.26 14.08
C PHE A 158 12.05 15.72 12.66
N ILE A 159 13.05 14.98 12.15
CA ILE A 159 12.96 14.34 10.82
C ILE A 159 11.90 13.27 10.78
N GLU A 160 11.88 12.42 11.81
CA GLU A 160 10.89 11.38 11.94
C GLU A 160 9.50 12.02 12.00
N HIS A 161 9.29 13.03 12.84
CA HIS A 161 8.02 13.73 12.92
C HIS A 161 7.59 14.41 11.60
N MET A 162 8.49 15.17 10.97
CA MET A 162 8.22 15.96 9.76
C MET A 162 8.40 15.18 8.44
N GLY A 163 8.58 13.86 8.50
CA GLY A 163 9.00 13.01 7.36
C GLY A 163 8.18 13.14 6.08
N THR A 164 6.94 13.63 6.16
CA THR A 164 6.05 13.89 5.02
C THR A 164 6.43 15.13 4.21
N LEU A 165 7.09 16.12 4.81
CA LEU A 165 7.50 17.38 4.18
C LEU A 165 8.73 17.23 3.31
N PHE A 166 9.58 16.26 3.63
CA PHE A 166 10.81 16.03 2.89
C PHE A 166 10.49 15.23 1.61
N PRO A 167 10.85 15.75 0.42
CA PRO A 167 10.56 15.05 -0.83
C PRO A 167 11.24 13.66 -0.79
N LYS A 168 10.45 12.60 -1.04
CA LYS A 168 10.89 11.19 -1.11
C LYS A 168 11.95 10.91 -2.20
N THR A 169 12.51 11.93 -2.83
CA THR A 169 13.44 11.87 -3.97
C THR A 169 14.80 11.25 -3.63
N SER A 170 15.07 10.99 -2.35
CA SER A 170 16.27 10.26 -1.94
C SER A 170 15.89 9.01 -1.16
N THR A 171 16.49 7.88 -1.54
CA THR A 171 16.42 6.53 -0.95
C THR A 171 16.81 6.44 0.53
N TYR A 172 16.89 7.55 1.25
CA TYR A 172 17.24 7.61 2.67
C TYR A 172 15.95 7.46 3.48
N PHE A 173 15.61 6.22 3.80
CA PHE A 173 14.76 5.96 4.96
C PHE A 173 15.52 6.45 6.19
N ALA A 174 14.87 7.20 7.08
CA ALA A 174 15.43 7.48 8.40
C ALA A 174 15.97 6.18 8.97
N THR A 175 17.23 6.19 9.38
CA THR A 175 17.86 4.98 9.93
C THR A 175 17.06 4.53 11.14
N PRO A 176 16.42 3.35 11.11
CA PRO A 176 15.56 2.94 12.21
C PRO A 176 16.40 2.82 13.46
N TYR A 177 15.87 3.28 14.59
CA TYR A 177 16.52 3.08 15.88
C TYR A 177 16.77 1.59 16.09
N LEU A 178 18.01 1.24 16.43
CA LEU A 178 18.32 -0.13 16.83
C LEU A 178 17.51 -0.47 18.10
N PRO A 179 17.18 -1.75 18.35
CA PRO A 179 16.47 -2.14 19.57
C PRO A 179 17.16 -1.68 20.87
N SER A 180 18.49 -1.49 20.84
CA SER A 180 19.28 -0.93 21.95
C SER A 180 19.12 0.59 22.12
N GLU A 181 18.76 1.30 21.05
CA GLU A 181 18.51 2.75 21.05
C GLU A 181 17.03 3.10 21.12
N ALA A 182 16.14 2.10 21.03
CA ALA A 182 14.71 2.32 20.98
C ALA A 182 14.10 2.86 22.28
N ALA A 183 14.86 2.97 23.36
CA ALA A 183 14.47 3.74 24.54
C ALA A 183 14.62 5.26 24.32
N LYS A 184 15.44 5.66 23.35
CA LYS A 184 15.70 7.06 22.94
C LYS A 184 14.89 7.48 21.72
N SER A 185 14.28 6.51 21.01
CA SER A 185 13.33 6.86 19.96
C SER A 185 12.14 7.62 20.56
N PRO A 186 11.44 8.42 19.76
CA PRO A 186 10.17 8.95 20.20
C PRO A 186 9.07 7.87 20.12
N ILE A 187 8.05 8.02 20.97
CA ILE A 187 6.77 7.35 20.80
C ILE A 187 6.07 7.98 19.60
N GLU A 188 5.79 7.16 18.60
CA GLU A 188 5.06 7.58 17.41
C GLU A 188 3.59 7.21 17.51
N ILE A 189 2.72 8.15 17.17
CA ILE A 189 1.26 8.04 17.23
C ILE A 189 0.74 8.49 15.88
N HIS A 190 0.39 7.53 15.03
CA HIS A 190 -0.09 7.79 13.67
C HIS A 190 -1.57 7.45 13.60
N PHE A 191 -2.40 8.42 13.20
CA PHE A 191 -3.84 8.21 13.02
C PHE A 191 -4.43 9.24 12.06
N GLY A 192 -5.36 8.82 11.20
CA GLY A 192 -6.19 9.75 10.44
C GLY A 192 -5.42 10.56 9.39
N GLY A 193 -4.23 10.10 8.99
CA GLY A 193 -3.33 10.84 8.11
C GLY A 193 -2.55 11.98 8.78
N GLY A 194 -2.65 12.13 10.11
CA GLY A 194 -1.79 13.00 10.91
C GLY A 194 -0.78 12.19 11.72
N LYS A 195 0.34 12.83 12.06
CA LYS A 195 1.40 12.23 12.90
C LYS A 195 1.59 13.01 14.20
N SER A 196 1.55 12.32 15.33
CA SER A 196 1.98 12.85 16.61
C SER A 196 3.22 12.09 17.09
N THR A 197 4.15 12.80 17.69
CA THR A 197 5.44 12.23 18.13
C THR A 197 5.70 12.73 19.54
N ALA A 198 5.92 11.83 20.48
CA ALA A 198 6.18 12.16 21.87
C ALA A 198 7.56 11.66 22.30
N ALA A 199 8.34 12.50 22.98
CA ALA A 199 9.64 12.13 23.51
C ALA A 199 9.78 12.53 24.97
N LEU A 200 10.50 11.71 25.72
CA LEU A 200 10.86 11.97 27.11
C LEU A 200 12.30 12.48 27.14
N LEU A 201 12.47 13.68 27.66
CA LEU A 201 13.75 14.34 27.85
C LEU A 201 14.13 14.19 29.32
N GLU A 202 15.20 13.45 29.56
CA GLU A 202 15.71 13.18 30.91
C GLU A 202 16.51 14.38 31.45
N PRO A 203 16.39 14.70 32.75
CA PRO A 203 17.16 15.77 33.36
C PRO A 203 18.67 15.50 33.29
N GLY A 204 19.45 16.57 33.09
CA GLY A 204 20.92 16.53 33.14
C GLY A 204 21.63 16.11 31.85
N LYS A 205 20.91 15.69 30.80
CA LYS A 205 21.49 15.56 29.45
C LYS A 205 21.48 16.88 28.68
N ALA A 206 20.48 17.72 28.94
CA ALA A 206 20.26 19.02 28.32
C ALA A 206 20.30 20.15 29.37
N ARG A 207 19.99 21.40 28.98
CA ARG A 207 19.67 22.49 29.94
C ARG A 207 18.37 22.26 30.73
N VAL A 208 17.71 21.13 30.48
CA VAL A 208 16.48 20.74 31.15
C VAL A 208 16.79 20.28 32.58
N SER A 209 16.25 21.00 33.56
CA SER A 209 16.41 20.73 34.99
C SER A 209 15.46 19.64 35.51
N THR A 210 14.38 19.34 34.79
CA THR A 210 13.30 18.44 35.22
C THR A 210 12.96 17.41 34.15
N ASN A 211 12.12 16.42 34.48
CA ASN A 211 11.58 15.55 33.44
C ASN A 211 10.71 16.40 32.50
N THR A 212 11.01 16.36 31.20
CA THR A 212 10.22 17.09 30.20
C THR A 212 9.68 16.13 29.16
N VAL A 213 8.38 16.16 28.91
CA VAL A 213 7.74 15.45 27.81
C VAL A 213 7.50 16.44 26.68
N LEU A 214 8.07 16.16 25.51
CA LEU A 214 7.82 16.92 24.29
C LEU A 214 6.82 16.15 23.43
N VAL A 215 5.71 16.78 23.06
CA VAL A 215 4.70 16.23 22.15
C VAL A 215 4.60 17.14 20.93
N LEU A 216 5.06 16.64 19.79
CA LEU A 216 4.86 17.27 18.48
C LEU A 216 3.57 16.73 17.88
N MET A 217 2.65 17.61 17.49
CA MET A 217 1.35 17.27 16.95
C MET A 217 1.18 17.92 15.57
N ASP A 218 1.08 17.08 14.56
CA ASP A 218 0.50 17.47 13.27
C ASP A 218 -1.01 17.57 13.45
N SER A 219 -1.54 18.78 13.31
CA SER A 219 -2.97 19.06 13.33
C SER A 219 -3.43 19.30 11.88
N PRO A 220 -3.69 18.26 11.07
CA PRO A 220 -4.13 18.46 9.71
C PRO A 220 -5.57 19.01 9.72
N ALA A 221 -5.70 20.33 9.79
CA ALA A 221 -6.99 21.04 9.78
C ALA A 221 -7.80 20.70 8.52
N GLU A 222 -7.12 20.40 7.40
CA GLU A 222 -7.75 20.17 6.10
C GLU A 222 -8.31 18.74 5.91
N ASN A 223 -7.65 17.70 6.43
CA ASN A 223 -8.04 16.31 6.15
C ASN A 223 -9.32 15.92 6.88
N LEU A 224 -9.45 16.31 8.15
CA LEU A 224 -10.66 16.04 8.91
C LEU A 224 -11.81 16.93 8.43
N GLU A 225 -11.56 18.20 8.08
CA GLU A 225 -12.62 19.04 7.49
C GLU A 225 -13.09 18.53 6.12
N ALA A 226 -12.20 18.05 5.26
CA ALA A 226 -12.59 17.48 3.97
C ALA A 226 -13.46 16.24 4.17
N ALA A 227 -13.01 15.31 5.03
CA ALA A 227 -13.79 14.14 5.41
C ALA A 227 -15.15 14.55 6.01
N LEU A 228 -15.17 15.55 6.91
CA LEU A 228 -16.38 16.06 7.59
C LEU A 228 -17.32 16.87 6.66
N ARG A 229 -16.82 17.60 5.67
CA ARG A 229 -17.64 18.33 4.68
C ARG A 229 -18.47 17.37 3.84
N ASP A 230 -17.97 16.17 3.58
CA ASP A 230 -18.72 15.09 2.94
C ASP A 230 -19.81 14.49 3.84
N PHE A 231 -19.78 14.71 5.17
CA PHE A 231 -20.91 14.42 6.06
C PHE A 231 -22.00 15.50 5.96
N GLU A 232 -21.64 16.78 5.84
CA GLU A 232 -22.60 17.90 5.89
C GLU A 232 -23.42 18.06 4.59
N ARG A 233 -22.98 17.51 3.46
CA ARG A 233 -23.74 17.53 2.20
C ARG A 233 -24.39 16.17 1.90
N PRO A 234 -25.59 15.88 2.44
CA PRO A 234 -26.36 14.73 2.01
C PRO A 234 -26.87 15.01 0.59
N THR A 235 -26.10 14.63 -0.42
CA THR A 235 -26.59 14.59 -1.78
C THR A 235 -27.70 13.55 -1.85
N ILE A 236 -28.93 14.05 -1.79
CA ILE A 236 -30.20 13.42 -2.19
C ILE A 236 -30.88 12.59 -1.08
N ARG A 237 -31.82 13.27 -0.40
CA ARG A 237 -33.00 12.77 0.35
C ARG A 237 -33.04 11.25 0.59
N LYS A 238 -32.55 10.80 1.76
CA LYS A 238 -32.93 9.49 2.34
C LYS A 238 -34.00 9.67 3.43
N PRO A 239 -34.90 8.68 3.58
CA PRO A 239 -35.96 8.69 4.57
C PRO A 239 -35.38 8.54 5.99
N GLN A 240 -36.03 9.19 6.95
CA GLN A 240 -35.68 9.20 8.37
C GLN A 240 -35.56 7.78 8.94
N MET A 241 -34.38 7.18 8.90
CA MET A 241 -33.97 6.32 10.01
C MET A 241 -33.46 7.25 11.10
N SER A 242 -33.96 7.05 12.32
CA SER A 242 -33.63 7.83 13.51
C SER A 242 -32.12 7.90 13.69
N SER A 243 -31.55 9.00 13.20
CA SER A 243 -30.16 9.38 13.38
C SER A 243 -29.93 9.53 14.88
N VAL A 244 -29.31 8.53 15.50
CA VAL A 244 -28.40 8.83 16.60
C VAL A 244 -27.41 9.82 15.99
N SER A 245 -27.51 11.10 16.35
CA SER A 245 -26.55 12.09 15.91
C SER A 245 -25.21 11.62 16.48
N LEU A 246 -24.43 10.89 15.69
CA LEU A 246 -23.00 10.79 15.92
C LEU A 246 -22.56 12.23 16.00
N ALA A 247 -22.27 12.68 17.22
CA ALA A 247 -21.82 14.03 17.47
C ALA A 247 -20.57 14.18 16.61
N VAL A 248 -20.71 14.92 15.51
CA VAL A 248 -19.58 15.30 14.67
C VAL A 248 -18.54 15.86 15.64
N PRO A 249 -17.29 15.37 15.62
CA PRO A 249 -16.27 15.86 16.53
C PRO A 249 -16.29 17.38 16.43
N SER A 250 -16.38 18.06 17.57
CA SER A 250 -16.33 19.52 17.60
C SER A 250 -15.18 19.97 16.70
N ARG A 251 -15.36 21.02 15.90
CA ARG A 251 -14.32 21.65 15.04
C ARG A 251 -13.05 22.12 15.80
N MET A 252 -12.90 21.73 17.06
CA MET A 252 -11.74 21.95 17.90
C MET A 252 -10.56 21.09 17.42
N ASN A 253 -9.44 21.76 17.20
CA ASN A 253 -8.13 21.17 16.96
C ASN A 253 -7.84 20.05 18.00
N LEU A 254 -7.22 18.95 17.53
CA LEU A 254 -6.82 17.81 18.35
C LEU A 254 -6.00 18.24 19.57
N THR A 255 -5.10 19.21 19.41
CA THR A 255 -4.29 19.79 20.50
C THR A 255 -5.16 20.39 21.60
N TYR A 256 -6.19 21.17 21.25
CA TYR A 256 -7.08 21.75 22.26
C TYR A 256 -7.87 20.66 23.02
N ARG A 257 -8.35 19.63 22.31
CA ARG A 257 -9.03 18.49 22.94
C ARG A 257 -8.08 17.74 23.87
N TYR A 258 -6.82 17.56 23.48
CA TYR A 258 -5.80 16.94 24.30
C TYR A 258 -5.51 17.75 25.56
N LEU A 259 -5.20 19.05 25.43
CA LEU A 259 -4.97 19.95 26.57
C LEU A 259 -6.18 20.02 27.51
N ARG A 260 -7.40 20.04 26.96
CA ARG A 260 -8.62 19.98 27.77
C ARG A 260 -8.70 18.68 28.56
N ARG A 261 -8.36 17.53 27.98
CA ARG A 261 -8.33 16.26 28.72
C ARG A 261 -7.28 16.26 29.82
N LEU A 262 -6.12 16.86 29.59
CA LEU A 262 -5.11 17.01 30.62
C LEU A 262 -5.58 17.92 31.77
N SER A 263 -6.33 18.98 31.46
CA SER A 263 -6.93 19.85 32.49
C SER A 263 -8.01 19.16 33.34
N GLU A 264 -8.56 18.04 32.84
CA GLU A 264 -9.55 17.21 33.53
C GLU A 264 -8.90 16.12 34.42
N PHE A 265 -7.56 16.03 34.46
CA PHE A 265 -6.87 15.02 35.27
C PHE A 265 -7.16 15.17 36.76
N SER A 266 -7.46 14.05 37.39
CA SER A 266 -7.50 13.94 38.85
C SER A 266 -6.10 14.06 39.46
N VAL A 267 -6.05 14.37 40.75
CA VAL A 267 -4.77 14.50 41.47
C VAL A 267 -3.98 13.18 41.47
N GLU A 268 -4.67 12.05 41.47
CA GLU A 268 -4.07 10.72 41.36
C GLU A 268 -3.41 10.52 39.99
N GLU A 269 -4.09 10.89 38.91
CA GLU A 269 -3.56 10.80 37.54
C GLU A 269 -2.35 11.72 37.33
N ILE A 270 -2.35 12.90 37.95
CA ILE A 270 -1.19 13.81 37.91
C ILE A 270 0.00 13.18 38.64
N ASN A 271 -0.20 12.65 39.86
CA ASN A 271 0.84 11.91 40.58
C ASN A 271 1.40 10.74 39.76
N LEU A 272 0.52 9.98 39.11
CA LEU A 272 0.90 8.88 38.22
C LEU A 272 1.72 9.40 37.03
N SER A 273 1.37 10.55 36.46
CA SER A 273 2.09 11.17 35.34
C SER A 273 3.48 11.63 35.73
N CYS A 274 3.66 12.20 36.93
CA CYS A 274 4.98 12.57 37.46
C CYS A 274 5.88 11.35 37.67
N GLN A 275 5.30 10.21 38.06
CA GLN A 275 6.03 8.96 38.28
C GLN A 275 6.29 8.17 36.98
N HIS A 276 5.35 8.24 36.04
CA HIS A 276 5.33 7.52 34.77
C HIS A 276 4.87 8.47 33.66
N PRO A 277 5.81 9.22 33.03
CA PRO A 277 5.47 10.24 32.03
C PRO A 277 4.66 9.75 30.84
N ILE A 278 4.70 8.44 30.55
CA ILE A 278 3.88 7.79 29.52
C ILE A 278 2.38 8.01 29.74
N TYR A 279 1.94 8.25 30.98
CA TYR A 279 0.54 8.50 31.31
C TYR A 279 0.00 9.76 30.64
N LEU A 280 0.85 10.77 30.40
CA LEU A 280 0.49 11.98 29.66
C LEU A 280 0.10 11.69 28.21
N ILE A 281 0.55 10.58 27.65
CA ILE A 281 0.32 10.21 26.24
C ILE A 281 -1.00 9.46 26.05
N LEU A 282 -1.52 8.81 27.10
CA LEU A 282 -2.75 8.01 27.03
C LEU A 282 -3.99 8.80 26.57
N PRO A 283 -4.24 10.04 27.03
CA PRO A 283 -5.38 10.81 26.53
C PRO A 283 -5.26 11.14 25.04
N LEU A 284 -4.05 11.43 24.56
CA LEU A 284 -3.79 11.68 23.14
C LEU A 284 -4.09 10.43 22.33
N LEU A 285 -3.51 9.29 22.73
CA LEU A 285 -3.74 8.00 22.09
C LEU A 285 -5.24 7.66 22.00
N ARG A 286 -5.98 7.88 23.09
CA ARG A 286 -7.43 7.65 23.14
C ARG A 286 -8.20 8.59 22.19
N LEU A 287 -7.82 9.86 22.11
CA LEU A 287 -8.44 10.80 21.17
C LEU A 287 -8.22 10.36 19.72
N CYS A 288 -7.00 9.99 19.36
CA CYS A 288 -6.68 9.54 18.01
C CYS A 288 -7.35 8.19 17.66
N ALA A 289 -7.44 7.27 18.63
CA ALA A 289 -8.17 6.02 18.49
C ALA A 289 -9.67 6.26 18.23
N LEU A 290 -10.28 7.22 18.95
CA LEU A 290 -11.68 7.59 18.73
C LEU A 290 -11.91 8.17 17.33
N GLU A 291 -11.03 9.07 16.85
CA GLU A 291 -11.12 9.62 15.50
C GLU A 291 -11.01 8.54 14.43
N THR A 292 -10.05 7.64 14.59
CA THR A 292 -9.86 6.50 13.69
C THR A 292 -11.08 5.58 13.69
N SER A 293 -11.67 5.31 14.86
CA SER A 293 -12.92 4.54 14.96
C SER A 293 -14.06 5.19 14.17
N MET A 294 -14.17 6.52 14.25
CA MET A 294 -15.19 7.27 13.51
C MET A 294 -14.95 7.23 12.00
N LEU A 295 -13.70 7.41 11.55
CA LEU A 295 -13.32 7.29 10.14
C LEU A 295 -13.59 5.89 9.58
N LEU A 296 -13.25 4.83 10.34
CA LEU A 296 -13.54 3.45 9.96
C LEU A 296 -15.03 3.17 9.90
N THR A 297 -15.81 3.69 10.86
CA THR A 297 -17.29 3.55 10.85
C THR A 297 -17.90 4.26 9.65
N TRP A 298 -17.39 5.44 9.30
CA TRP A 298 -17.83 6.16 8.12
C TRP A 298 -17.48 5.42 6.82
N ALA A 299 -16.26 4.90 6.71
CA ALA A 299 -15.85 4.10 5.56
C ALA A 299 -16.75 2.87 5.42
N GLU A 300 -17.05 2.19 6.53
CA GLU A 300 -17.99 1.08 6.58
C GLU A 300 -19.40 1.49 6.13
N GLU A 301 -19.95 2.60 6.64
CA GLU A 301 -21.26 3.11 6.24
C GLU A 301 -21.30 3.43 4.74
N LYS A 302 -20.28 4.09 4.20
CA LYS A 302 -20.16 4.40 2.77
C LYS A 302 -20.13 3.13 1.89
N LEU A 303 -19.49 2.06 2.36
CA LEU A 303 -19.54 0.77 1.68
C LEU A 303 -20.95 0.16 1.69
N TYR A 304 -21.69 0.30 2.81
CA TYR A 304 -23.07 -0.19 2.90
C TYR A 304 -24.07 0.63 2.08
N GLU A 305 -23.85 1.94 1.90
CA GLU A 305 -24.78 2.80 1.16
C GLU A 305 -24.93 2.42 -0.33
N ARG A 306 -24.11 1.50 -0.86
CA ARG A 306 -24.33 0.74 -2.11
C ARG A 306 -24.61 1.55 -3.38
N ARG A 307 -24.39 2.86 -3.35
CA ARG A 307 -24.21 3.70 -4.54
C ARG A 307 -22.80 4.22 -4.51
N LEU A 308 -21.85 3.30 -4.63
CA LEU A 308 -20.66 3.64 -5.39
C LEU A 308 -21.20 4.07 -6.77
N PRO A 309 -21.17 5.38 -7.11
CA PRO A 309 -21.75 5.84 -8.36
C PRO A 309 -21.13 5.04 -9.49
N HIS A 310 -21.89 4.62 -10.50
CA HIS A 310 -21.38 3.89 -11.68
C HIS A 310 -20.28 4.63 -12.47
N ASN A 311 -19.84 5.80 -11.97
CA ASN A 311 -18.72 6.60 -12.43
C ASN A 311 -17.54 6.54 -11.41
N LEU A 312 -17.29 5.39 -10.78
CA LEU A 312 -16.16 5.21 -9.86
C LEU A 312 -14.78 5.37 -10.52
N SER A 313 -14.73 5.45 -11.86
CA SER A 313 -13.52 5.84 -12.57
C SER A 313 -13.01 7.23 -12.17
N GLU A 314 -13.80 8.04 -11.44
CA GLU A 314 -13.51 9.46 -11.26
C GLU A 314 -12.94 9.91 -9.91
N ARG A 315 -12.76 9.07 -8.84
CA ARG A 315 -11.66 9.23 -7.82
C ARG A 315 -11.69 8.45 -6.49
N ASP A 316 -12.81 7.96 -5.94
CA ASP A 316 -12.83 7.69 -4.47
C ASP A 316 -12.64 6.27 -3.90
N PRO A 317 -12.86 5.15 -4.61
CA PRO A 317 -12.73 3.83 -3.96
C PRO A 317 -11.26 3.47 -3.70
N TYR A 318 -10.35 4.04 -4.50
CA TYR A 318 -8.91 3.90 -4.33
C TYR A 318 -8.42 4.65 -3.09
N ASN A 319 -9.00 5.81 -2.76
CA ASN A 319 -8.74 6.52 -1.52
C ASN A 319 -9.23 5.69 -0.31
N ALA A 320 -10.44 5.12 -0.37
CA ALA A 320 -10.94 4.25 0.69
C ALA A 320 -10.07 3.00 0.91
N TYR A 321 -9.57 2.38 -0.17
CA TYR A 321 -8.64 1.26 -0.08
C TYR A 321 -7.28 1.66 0.51
N ILE A 322 -6.65 2.71 -0.04
CA ILE A 322 -5.35 3.23 0.45
C ILE A 322 -5.45 3.64 1.92
N THR A 323 -6.54 4.30 2.30
CA THR A 323 -6.75 4.70 3.70
C THR A 323 -6.89 3.49 4.61
N SER A 324 -7.56 2.40 4.21
CA SER A 324 -7.68 1.21 5.06
C SER A 324 -6.37 0.47 5.32
N GLU A 325 -5.52 0.32 4.29
CA GLU A 325 -4.16 -0.24 4.45
C GLU A 325 -3.26 0.72 5.26
N GLY A 326 -3.39 2.02 4.98
CA GLY A 326 -2.75 3.08 5.75
C GLY A 326 -3.09 2.98 7.24
N PHE A 327 -4.36 2.88 7.61
CA PHE A 327 -4.80 2.77 9.00
C PHE A 327 -4.21 1.55 9.69
N GLN A 328 -4.14 0.39 9.04
CA GLN A 328 -3.52 -0.79 9.65
C GLN A 328 -2.04 -0.55 9.94
N GLN A 329 -1.32 0.03 8.98
CA GLN A 329 0.10 0.34 9.15
C GLN A 329 0.30 1.38 10.25
N GLU A 330 -0.52 2.43 10.29
CA GLU A 330 -0.52 3.49 11.30
C GLU A 330 -0.77 2.92 12.72
N ILE A 331 -1.80 2.08 12.88
CA ILE A 331 -2.12 1.41 14.14
C ILE A 331 -0.99 0.46 14.55
N PHE A 332 -0.44 -0.29 13.60
CA PHE A 332 0.67 -1.20 13.85
C PHE A 332 1.94 -0.47 14.31
N THR A 333 2.32 0.61 13.63
CA THR A 333 3.46 1.45 13.99
C THR A 333 3.26 2.04 15.38
N THR A 334 2.07 2.60 15.65
CA THR A 334 1.74 3.15 16.98
C THR A 334 1.82 2.10 18.08
N THR A 335 1.24 0.93 17.86
CA THR A 335 1.25 -0.19 18.81
C THR A 335 2.68 -0.67 19.08
N THR A 336 3.50 -0.80 18.03
CA THR A 336 4.88 -1.26 18.13
C THR A 336 5.75 -0.23 18.83
N SER A 337 5.59 1.05 18.49
CA SER A 337 6.29 2.14 19.16
C SER A 337 5.91 2.19 20.63
N LEU A 338 4.62 2.14 20.98
CA LEU A 338 4.19 2.15 22.37
C LEU A 338 4.75 0.96 23.17
N LYS A 339 4.68 -0.26 22.62
CA LYS A 339 5.24 -1.48 23.26
C LYS A 339 6.75 -1.37 23.48
N THR A 340 7.47 -0.76 22.54
CA THR A 340 8.91 -0.55 22.64
C THR A 340 9.26 0.39 23.80
N HIS A 341 8.42 1.40 24.03
CA HIS A 341 8.58 2.38 25.10
C HIS A 341 7.94 1.96 26.43
N MET A 342 7.39 0.74 26.56
CA MET A 342 7.01 0.19 27.87
C MET A 342 8.23 -0.22 28.73
N ARG A 343 9.42 0.28 28.41
CA ARG A 343 10.64 0.07 29.18
C ARG A 343 11.12 1.40 29.76
N SER A 344 12.03 1.33 30.72
CA SER A 344 12.75 2.52 31.20
C SER A 344 13.32 3.29 30.00
N PRO A 345 13.17 4.63 29.94
CA PRO A 345 12.83 5.54 31.04
C PRO A 345 11.35 5.87 31.28
N TRP A 346 10.45 5.46 30.39
CA TRP A 346 9.04 5.88 30.42
C TRP A 346 8.20 5.27 31.55
N LEU A 347 8.58 4.07 31.97
CA LEU A 347 8.00 3.37 33.10
C LEU A 347 9.07 3.16 34.17
N ASN A 348 8.71 3.45 35.42
CA ASN A 348 9.53 3.12 36.57
C ASN A 348 9.04 1.79 37.19
N PRO A 349 9.61 0.63 36.81
CA PRO A 349 9.12 -0.68 37.26
C PRO A 349 9.30 -0.92 38.77
N ARG A 350 10.01 -0.04 39.47
CA ARG A 350 10.22 -0.15 40.93
C ARG A 350 9.07 0.42 41.74
N ASN A 351 8.15 1.14 41.11
CA ASN A 351 7.05 1.80 41.78
C ASN A 351 5.80 0.91 41.75
N GLU A 352 5.11 0.75 42.88
CA GLU A 352 3.88 -0.05 42.99
C GLU A 352 2.76 0.46 42.06
N THR A 353 2.81 1.75 41.71
CA THR A 353 1.87 2.37 40.78
C THR A 353 1.99 1.87 39.34
N VAL A 354 3.06 1.14 39.00
CA VAL A 354 3.24 0.56 37.65
C VAL A 354 2.07 -0.34 37.26
N VAL A 355 1.50 -1.08 38.21
CA VAL A 355 0.35 -1.99 37.95
C VAL A 355 -0.86 -1.22 37.44
N CYS A 356 -1.12 -0.03 37.99
CA CYS A 356 -2.23 0.81 37.57
C CYS A 356 -1.98 1.39 36.16
N VAL A 357 -0.73 1.76 35.86
CA VAL A 357 -0.36 2.27 34.53
C VAL A 357 -0.43 1.16 33.48
N GLU A 358 0.03 -0.05 33.80
CA GLU A 358 -0.07 -1.23 32.95
C GLU A 358 -1.53 -1.59 32.65
N GLU A 359 -2.42 -1.56 33.65
CA GLU A 359 -3.86 -1.80 33.42
C GLU A 359 -4.47 -0.79 32.43
N LYS A 360 -4.10 0.49 32.54
CA LYS A 360 -4.58 1.53 31.61
C LYS A 360 -3.98 1.40 30.21
N LEU A 361 -2.71 1.02 30.11
CA LEU A 361 -2.04 0.72 28.85
C LEU A 361 -2.67 -0.51 28.19
N ASP A 362 -3.00 -1.55 28.95
CA ASP A 362 -3.68 -2.74 28.44
C ASP A 362 -5.05 -2.41 27.86
N CYS A 363 -5.83 -1.53 28.52
CA CYS A 363 -7.06 -1.01 27.93
C CYS A 363 -6.81 -0.28 26.60
N ALA A 364 -5.77 0.56 26.53
CA ALA A 364 -5.42 1.25 25.29
C ALA A 364 -4.99 0.27 24.19
N PHE A 365 -4.22 -0.77 24.50
CA PHE A 365 -3.85 -1.81 23.54
C PHE A 365 -5.06 -2.61 23.06
N GLN A 366 -6.02 -2.91 23.93
CA GLN A 366 -7.28 -3.55 23.53
C GLN A 366 -8.06 -2.68 22.54
N ASP A 367 -8.13 -1.37 22.78
CA ASP A 367 -8.76 -0.42 21.84
C ASP A 367 -8.02 -0.40 20.49
N LEU A 368 -6.69 -0.40 20.48
CA LEU A 368 -5.89 -0.44 19.25
C LEU A 368 -6.05 -1.76 18.48
N ASP A 369 -6.05 -2.90 19.18
CA ASP A 369 -6.30 -4.21 18.56
C ASP A 369 -7.71 -4.27 17.96
N PHE A 370 -8.72 -3.73 18.65
CA PHE A 370 -10.08 -3.61 18.12
C PHE A 370 -10.11 -2.75 16.83
N LEU A 371 -9.41 -1.62 16.81
CA LEU A 371 -9.32 -0.76 15.62
C LEU A 371 -8.61 -1.44 14.45
N ARG A 372 -7.53 -2.18 14.73
CA ARG A 372 -6.82 -2.96 13.71
C ARG A 372 -7.74 -3.99 13.08
N ASP A 373 -8.45 -4.75 13.90
CA ASP A 373 -9.36 -5.80 13.44
C ASP A 373 -10.53 -5.19 12.64
N LYS A 374 -11.06 -4.05 13.09
CA LYS A 374 -12.07 -3.28 12.34
C LYS A 374 -11.54 -2.76 11.01
N ALA A 375 -10.32 -2.22 10.97
CA ALA A 375 -9.68 -1.77 9.73
C ALA A 375 -9.51 -2.92 8.73
N ALA A 376 -9.15 -4.12 9.21
CA ALA A 376 -9.08 -5.34 8.39
C ALA A 376 -10.44 -5.76 7.81
N LEU A 377 -11.50 -5.68 8.61
CA LEU A 377 -12.86 -5.96 8.11
C LEU A 377 -13.29 -4.95 7.04
N VAL A 378 -13.02 -3.66 7.25
CA VAL A 378 -13.31 -2.62 6.25
C VAL A 378 -12.51 -2.84 4.98
N GLN A 379 -11.20 -3.10 5.07
CA GLN A 379 -10.35 -3.39 3.92
C GLN A 379 -10.84 -4.61 3.12
N GLN A 380 -11.24 -5.68 3.81
CA GLN A 380 -11.81 -6.86 3.17
C GLN A 380 -13.12 -6.52 2.45
N ALA A 381 -14.00 -5.74 3.08
CA ALA A 381 -15.27 -5.30 2.48
C ALA A 381 -15.04 -4.40 1.25
N VAL A 382 -14.06 -3.50 1.27
CA VAL A 382 -13.65 -2.70 0.10
C VAL A 382 -13.17 -3.62 -1.02
N THR A 383 -12.31 -4.57 -0.71
CA THR A 383 -11.74 -5.51 -1.70
C THR A 383 -12.84 -6.37 -2.35
N ASP A 384 -13.79 -6.86 -1.56
CA ASP A 384 -14.93 -7.63 -2.05
C ASP A 384 -15.85 -6.77 -2.94
N ALA A 385 -16.06 -5.50 -2.57
CA ALA A 385 -16.84 -4.56 -3.38
C ALA A 385 -16.16 -4.27 -4.73
N LEU A 386 -14.84 -4.01 -4.73
CA LEU A 386 -14.05 -3.78 -5.95
C LEU A 386 -14.05 -5.01 -6.86
N ASN A 387 -13.86 -6.21 -6.30
CA ASN A 387 -13.89 -7.46 -7.08
C ASN A 387 -15.27 -7.69 -7.71
N ARG A 388 -16.34 -7.39 -6.96
CA ARG A 388 -17.71 -7.48 -7.48
C ARG A 388 -17.95 -6.48 -8.60
N GLU A 389 -17.46 -5.25 -8.46
CA GLU A 389 -17.60 -4.23 -9.49
C GLU A 389 -16.84 -4.59 -10.76
N ALA A 390 -15.56 -4.97 -10.64
CA ALA A 390 -14.75 -5.43 -11.77
C ALA A 390 -15.43 -6.60 -12.51
N ALA A 391 -16.05 -7.53 -11.77
CA ALA A 391 -16.84 -8.60 -12.38
C ALA A 391 -18.08 -8.07 -13.13
N THR A 392 -18.78 -7.07 -12.59
CA THR A 392 -19.92 -6.45 -13.29
C THR A 392 -19.52 -5.64 -14.51
N GLU A 393 -18.39 -4.92 -14.47
CA GLU A 393 -17.82 -4.21 -15.61
C GLU A 393 -17.43 -5.17 -16.72
N SER A 394 -16.74 -6.27 -16.38
CA SER A 394 -16.40 -7.32 -17.34
C SER A 394 -17.65 -7.93 -18.01
N ILE A 395 -18.73 -8.14 -17.26
CA ILE A 395 -20.02 -8.60 -17.81
C ILE A 395 -20.62 -7.54 -18.74
N ASN A 396 -20.53 -6.26 -18.40
CA ASN A 396 -21.06 -5.16 -19.21
C ASN A 396 -20.26 -4.98 -20.51
N GLU A 397 -18.93 -5.04 -20.43
CA GLU A 397 -18.04 -5.03 -21.59
C GLU A 397 -18.32 -6.22 -22.52
N ALA A 398 -18.50 -7.42 -21.96
CA ALA A 398 -18.87 -8.60 -22.73
C ALA A 398 -20.22 -8.41 -23.46
N LYS A 399 -21.24 -7.84 -22.78
CA LYS A 399 -22.53 -7.50 -23.42
C LYS A 399 -22.38 -6.47 -24.53
N GLN A 400 -21.57 -5.45 -24.32
CA GLN A 400 -21.30 -4.42 -25.33
C GLN A 400 -20.58 -5.02 -26.55
N SER A 401 -19.57 -5.87 -26.33
CA SER A 401 -18.85 -6.60 -27.38
C SER A 401 -19.78 -7.52 -28.18
N ILE A 402 -20.73 -8.20 -27.51
CA ILE A 402 -21.78 -8.98 -28.18
C ILE A 402 -22.66 -8.08 -29.05
N ALA A 403 -23.15 -6.95 -28.53
CA ALA A 403 -24.00 -6.01 -29.28
C ALA A 403 -23.27 -5.39 -30.48
N GLN A 404 -21.98 -5.07 -30.33
CA GLN A 404 -21.12 -4.61 -31.42
C GLN A 404 -20.93 -5.71 -32.47
N SER A 405 -20.66 -6.94 -32.05
CA SER A 405 -20.51 -8.09 -32.96
C SER A 405 -21.78 -8.36 -33.76
N GLU A 406 -22.96 -8.21 -33.14
CA GLU A 406 -24.25 -8.30 -33.84
C GLU A 406 -24.43 -7.18 -34.87
N SER A 407 -24.02 -5.96 -34.54
CA SER A 407 -24.10 -4.81 -35.43
C SER A 407 -23.16 -4.96 -36.64
N VAL A 408 -21.92 -5.42 -36.41
CA VAL A 408 -20.97 -5.77 -37.47
C VAL A 408 -21.51 -6.89 -38.35
N ASN A 409 -22.14 -7.92 -37.77
CA ASN A 409 -22.75 -9.00 -38.54
C ASN A 409 -23.88 -8.49 -39.46
N LYS A 410 -24.73 -7.57 -38.98
CA LYS A 410 -25.77 -6.92 -39.80
C LYS A 410 -25.15 -6.14 -40.97
N LEU A 411 -24.09 -5.37 -40.72
CA LEU A 411 -23.39 -4.61 -41.74
C LEU A 411 -22.75 -5.52 -42.81
N THR A 412 -22.08 -6.59 -42.39
CA THR A 412 -21.46 -7.56 -43.30
C THR A 412 -22.51 -8.27 -44.18
N ARG A 413 -23.67 -8.63 -43.61
CA ARG A 413 -24.79 -9.19 -44.40
C ARG A 413 -25.28 -8.24 -45.47
N LEU A 414 -25.33 -6.93 -45.17
CA LEU A 414 -25.73 -5.90 -46.12
C LEU A 414 -24.66 -5.73 -47.22
N ALA A 415 -23.38 -5.74 -46.87
CA ALA A 415 -22.28 -5.67 -47.82
C ALA A 415 -22.29 -6.83 -48.85
N PHE A 416 -22.64 -8.05 -48.44
CA PHE A 416 -22.76 -9.20 -49.36
C PHE A 416 -23.81 -9.01 -50.47
N VAL A 417 -24.79 -8.13 -50.26
CA VAL A 417 -25.81 -7.78 -51.27
C VAL A 417 -25.36 -6.59 -52.12
N PHE A 418 -24.85 -5.54 -51.48
CA PHE A 418 -24.54 -4.29 -52.18
C PHE A 418 -23.24 -4.34 -52.99
N VAL A 419 -22.17 -4.98 -52.50
CA VAL A 419 -20.89 -5.01 -53.21
C VAL A 419 -21.01 -5.64 -54.61
N PRO A 420 -21.67 -6.79 -54.80
CA PRO A 420 -21.81 -7.40 -56.12
C PRO A 420 -22.77 -6.63 -57.03
N LEU A 421 -23.82 -6.02 -56.48
CA LEU A 421 -24.74 -5.16 -57.22
C LEU A 421 -24.06 -3.87 -57.71
N THR A 422 -23.28 -3.22 -56.85
CA THR A 422 -22.49 -2.04 -57.21
C THR A 422 -21.44 -2.39 -58.27
N PHE A 423 -20.80 -3.56 -58.16
CA PHE A 423 -19.88 -4.05 -59.19
C PHE A 423 -20.59 -4.23 -60.54
N ALA A 424 -21.77 -4.86 -60.55
CA ALA A 424 -22.57 -5.00 -61.77
C ALA A 424 -22.97 -3.63 -62.34
N ALA A 425 -23.47 -2.72 -61.51
CA ALA A 425 -23.83 -1.36 -61.91
C ALA A 425 -22.63 -0.60 -62.49
N SER A 426 -21.44 -0.74 -61.91
CA SER A 426 -20.20 -0.17 -62.44
C SER A 426 -19.82 -0.79 -63.78
N LEU A 427 -19.85 -2.12 -63.90
CA LEU A 427 -19.49 -2.83 -65.12
C LEU A 427 -20.37 -2.42 -66.31
N PHE A 428 -21.67 -2.27 -66.08
CA PHE A 428 -22.63 -1.85 -67.11
C PHE A 428 -22.76 -0.33 -67.26
N GLY A 429 -22.29 0.46 -66.29
CA GLY A 429 -22.22 1.92 -66.35
C GLY A 429 -20.96 2.45 -67.04
N MET A 430 -19.95 1.60 -67.25
CA MET A 430 -18.76 1.95 -68.02
C MET A 430 -19.11 2.09 -69.51
N ASN A 431 -18.81 3.25 -70.09
CA ASN A 431 -18.97 3.51 -71.53
C ASN A 431 -17.86 2.82 -72.33
N ILE A 432 -18.00 1.52 -72.54
CA ILE A 432 -17.09 0.72 -73.36
C ILE A 432 -17.47 0.94 -74.83
N ARG A 433 -16.51 1.44 -75.62
CA ARG A 433 -16.70 1.82 -77.04
C ARG A 433 -17.20 0.65 -77.89
N GLU A 434 -16.72 -0.55 -77.59
CA GLU A 434 -17.07 -1.81 -78.23
C GLU A 434 -18.55 -2.18 -78.07
N TRP A 435 -19.23 -1.69 -77.02
CA TRP A 435 -20.67 -1.92 -76.81
C TRP A 435 -21.56 -0.92 -77.55
N GLN A 436 -20.99 0.20 -78.01
CA GLN A 436 -21.70 1.25 -78.74
C GLN A 436 -21.58 1.12 -80.26
N ALA A 437 -20.54 0.44 -80.76
CA ALA A 437 -20.19 0.41 -82.18
C ALA A 437 -21.13 -0.42 -83.07
N ASP A 438 -22.02 -1.25 -82.50
CA ASP A 438 -22.66 -2.36 -83.24
C ASP A 438 -24.18 -2.45 -83.02
N ASP A 439 -24.82 -1.38 -82.50
CA ASP A 439 -26.25 -1.33 -82.09
C ASP A 439 -26.67 -2.41 -81.07
N LYS A 440 -25.70 -3.17 -80.56
CA LYS A 440 -25.83 -4.17 -79.49
C LYS A 440 -25.67 -3.52 -78.12
N ILE A 441 -26.36 -2.41 -77.90
CA ILE A 441 -26.44 -1.82 -76.57
C ILE A 441 -27.00 -2.89 -75.63
N PRO A 442 -26.32 -3.22 -74.52
CA PRO A 442 -26.82 -4.20 -73.57
C PRO A 442 -28.23 -3.80 -73.14
N LYS A 443 -29.23 -4.60 -73.54
CA LYS A 443 -30.62 -4.34 -73.16
C LYS A 443 -30.69 -4.37 -71.63
N LEU A 444 -31.54 -3.54 -71.04
CA LEU A 444 -31.79 -3.51 -69.59
C LEU A 444 -32.03 -4.92 -68.99
N LYS A 445 -32.63 -5.82 -69.80
CA LYS A 445 -32.81 -7.25 -69.45
C LYS A 445 -31.50 -7.98 -69.12
N SER A 446 -30.42 -7.75 -69.87
CA SER A 446 -29.12 -8.39 -69.65
C SER A 446 -28.46 -7.91 -68.34
N PHE A 447 -28.59 -6.62 -68.02
CA PHE A 447 -28.14 -6.06 -66.74
C PHE A 447 -28.85 -6.73 -65.55
N ILE A 448 -30.18 -6.87 -65.62
CA ILE A 448 -30.96 -7.51 -64.55
C ILE A 448 -30.53 -8.97 -64.37
N ILE A 449 -30.39 -9.74 -65.46
CA ILE A 449 -30.01 -11.16 -65.39
C ILE A 449 -28.61 -11.33 -64.76
N VAL A 450 -27.63 -10.55 -65.22
CA VAL A 450 -26.25 -10.65 -64.70
C VAL A 450 -26.17 -10.20 -63.24
N SER A 451 -26.86 -9.11 -62.88
CA SER A 451 -26.90 -8.62 -61.49
C SER A 451 -27.54 -9.64 -60.55
N VAL A 452 -28.65 -10.26 -60.94
CA VAL A 452 -29.32 -11.31 -60.15
C VAL A 452 -28.44 -12.56 -60.05
N ALA A 453 -27.80 -12.99 -61.15
CA ALA A 453 -26.92 -14.16 -61.13
C ALA A 453 -25.70 -13.97 -60.23
N ILE A 454 -25.06 -12.78 -60.30
CA ILE A 454 -23.93 -12.45 -59.44
C ILE A 454 -24.37 -12.35 -57.97
N ALA A 455 -25.48 -11.64 -57.67
CA ALA A 455 -25.97 -11.53 -56.30
C ALA A 455 -26.40 -12.89 -55.72
N PHE A 456 -26.98 -13.78 -56.54
CA PHE A 456 -27.37 -15.12 -56.13
C PHE A 456 -26.14 -16.01 -55.85
N THR A 457 -25.14 -15.96 -56.72
CA THR A 457 -23.90 -16.74 -56.53
C THR A 457 -23.14 -16.29 -55.29
N THR A 458 -23.03 -14.98 -55.02
CA THR A 458 -22.39 -14.48 -53.79
C THR A 458 -23.19 -14.85 -52.54
N MET A 459 -24.53 -14.76 -52.58
CA MET A 459 -25.41 -15.24 -51.50
C MET A 459 -25.24 -16.75 -51.25
N LEU A 460 -25.13 -17.56 -52.31
CA LEU A 460 -24.96 -19.01 -52.19
C LEU A 460 -23.60 -19.35 -51.56
N VAL A 461 -22.53 -18.70 -52.00
CA VAL A 461 -21.18 -18.86 -51.41
C VAL A 461 -21.19 -18.46 -49.93
N ALA A 462 -21.81 -17.32 -49.59
CA ALA A 462 -21.94 -16.89 -48.19
C ALA A 462 -22.77 -17.87 -47.35
N GLY A 463 -23.88 -18.40 -47.90
CA GLY A 463 -24.73 -19.40 -47.25
C GLY A 463 -24.02 -20.72 -47.01
N VAL A 464 -23.29 -21.24 -48.00
CA VAL A 464 -22.50 -22.47 -47.89
C VAL A 464 -21.36 -22.28 -46.88
N SER A 465 -20.65 -21.16 -46.94
CA SER A 465 -19.63 -20.80 -45.94
C SER A 465 -20.21 -20.73 -44.52
N GLY A 466 -21.40 -20.16 -44.37
CA GLY A 466 -22.14 -20.13 -43.09
C GLY A 466 -22.58 -21.51 -42.58
N LEU A 467 -22.96 -22.43 -43.48
CA LEU A 467 -23.29 -23.81 -43.10
C LEU A 467 -22.06 -24.60 -42.69
N ILE A 468 -20.95 -24.45 -43.43
CA ILE A 468 -19.67 -25.08 -43.11
C ILE A 468 -19.17 -24.60 -41.75
N SER A 469 -19.24 -23.28 -41.47
CA SER A 469 -18.82 -22.75 -40.17
C SER A 469 -19.69 -23.25 -39.01
N LYS A 470 -21.03 -23.34 -39.19
CA LYS A 470 -21.93 -23.94 -38.19
C LYS A 470 -21.66 -25.42 -37.95
N PHE A 471 -21.40 -26.18 -39.02
CA PHE A 471 -21.07 -27.59 -38.92
C PHE A 471 -19.74 -27.79 -38.18
N MET A 472 -18.73 -27.01 -38.54
CA MET A 472 -17.44 -26.99 -37.85
C MET A 472 -17.60 -26.61 -36.37
N ARG A 473 -18.41 -25.59 -36.04
CA ARG A 473 -18.64 -25.17 -34.65
C ARG A 473 -19.36 -26.25 -33.81
N ARG A 474 -20.39 -26.91 -34.35
CA ARG A 474 -21.04 -28.04 -33.65
C ARG A 474 -20.07 -29.19 -33.41
N LYS A 475 -19.23 -29.50 -34.40
CA LYS A 475 -18.23 -30.56 -34.30
C LYS A 475 -17.11 -30.19 -33.31
N TRP A 476 -16.75 -28.91 -33.26
CA TRP A 476 -15.81 -28.33 -32.29
C TRP A 476 -16.32 -28.43 -30.86
N GLU A 477 -17.57 -28.02 -30.60
CA GLU A 477 -18.15 -28.04 -29.27
C GLU A 477 -18.23 -29.47 -28.70
N ASN A 478 -18.53 -30.45 -29.55
CA ASN A 478 -18.64 -31.86 -29.17
C ASN A 478 -17.30 -32.61 -29.05
N SER A 479 -16.19 -32.03 -29.53
CA SER A 479 -14.90 -32.72 -29.58
C SER A 479 -13.90 -32.16 -28.57
N LYS A 480 -13.79 -32.83 -27.41
CA LYS A 480 -12.74 -32.55 -26.41
C LYS A 480 -11.33 -32.68 -27.01
N THR A 481 -11.14 -33.64 -27.92
CA THR A 481 -9.85 -33.91 -28.59
C THR A 481 -9.42 -32.79 -29.52
N LEU A 482 -10.37 -32.15 -30.20
CA LEU A 482 -10.08 -31.03 -31.09
C LEU A 482 -9.63 -29.79 -30.29
N ARG A 483 -10.25 -29.50 -29.14
CA ARG A 483 -9.78 -28.44 -28.23
C ARG A 483 -8.37 -28.70 -27.70
N SER A 484 -8.08 -29.94 -27.30
CA SER A 484 -6.75 -30.35 -26.86
C SER A 484 -5.69 -30.12 -27.94
N ALA A 485 -5.99 -30.47 -29.21
CA ALA A 485 -5.08 -30.25 -30.34
C ALA A 485 -4.75 -28.77 -30.57
N TYR A 486 -5.74 -27.88 -30.50
CA TYR A 486 -5.52 -26.44 -30.67
C TYR A 486 -4.76 -25.82 -29.50
N ASN A 487 -4.95 -26.33 -28.27
CA ASN A 487 -4.18 -25.89 -27.11
C ASN A 487 -2.69 -26.27 -27.23
N CYS A 488 -2.37 -27.41 -27.86
CA CYS A 488 -0.98 -27.79 -28.16
C CYS A 488 -0.38 -26.94 -29.29
N SER A 489 -1.08 -26.76 -30.41
CA SER A 489 -0.62 -25.93 -31.52
C SER A 489 -1.77 -25.62 -32.49
N VAL A 490 -1.86 -24.38 -32.98
CA VAL A 490 -2.83 -23.98 -34.02
C VAL A 490 -2.70 -24.86 -35.26
N LEU A 491 -1.48 -25.20 -35.65
CA LEU A 491 -1.21 -25.99 -36.86
C LEU A 491 -1.66 -27.45 -36.68
N LEU A 492 -1.47 -28.01 -35.48
CA LEU A 492 -1.98 -29.33 -35.10
C LEU A 492 -3.51 -29.34 -35.03
N GLY A 493 -4.10 -28.26 -34.51
CA GLY A 493 -5.53 -28.03 -34.50
C GLY A 493 -6.14 -28.04 -35.91
N VAL A 494 -5.58 -27.26 -36.83
CA VAL A 494 -6.01 -27.20 -38.23
C VAL A 494 -5.87 -28.56 -38.91
N PHE A 495 -4.71 -29.20 -38.72
CA PHE A 495 -4.45 -30.54 -39.24
C PHE A 495 -5.49 -31.55 -38.78
N TYR A 496 -5.71 -31.66 -37.47
CA TYR A 496 -6.67 -32.59 -36.90
C TYR A 496 -8.11 -32.25 -37.31
N SER A 497 -8.43 -30.96 -37.53
CA SER A 497 -9.74 -30.55 -38.06
C SER A 497 -9.99 -31.05 -39.48
N ILE A 498 -8.99 -30.94 -40.36
CA ILE A 498 -9.07 -31.44 -41.73
C ILE A 498 -9.13 -32.97 -41.72
N PHE A 499 -8.30 -33.62 -40.91
CA PHE A 499 -8.29 -35.07 -40.76
C PHE A 499 -9.64 -35.60 -40.26
N ALA A 500 -10.18 -34.98 -39.20
CA ALA A 500 -11.46 -35.38 -38.62
C ALA A 500 -12.63 -35.20 -39.59
N CYS A 501 -12.55 -34.25 -40.52
CA CYS A 501 -13.56 -34.03 -41.55
C CYS A 501 -13.45 -34.99 -42.74
N SER A 502 -12.25 -35.52 -43.02
CA SER A 502 -12.02 -36.45 -44.13
C SER A 502 -12.25 -37.92 -43.76
N HIS A 503 -12.17 -38.28 -42.47
CA HIS A 503 -12.21 -39.68 -42.05
C HIS A 503 -13.40 -40.03 -41.15
N ASN A 504 -13.71 -41.34 -41.09
CA ASN A 504 -14.82 -41.87 -40.30
C ASN A 504 -14.55 -41.77 -38.78
N LYS A 505 -15.59 -41.98 -37.95
CA LYS A 505 -15.49 -41.87 -36.49
C LYS A 505 -14.46 -42.83 -35.86
N VAL A 506 -14.28 -44.02 -36.42
CA VAL A 506 -13.36 -45.04 -35.88
C VAL A 506 -11.91 -44.63 -36.12
N THR A 507 -11.60 -44.19 -37.34
CA THR A 507 -10.29 -43.68 -37.73
C THR A 507 -9.93 -42.41 -36.94
N ASN A 508 -10.90 -41.51 -36.75
CA ASN A 508 -10.70 -40.31 -35.93
C ASN A 508 -10.42 -40.65 -34.46
N LYS A 509 -11.12 -41.65 -33.91
CA LYS A 509 -10.87 -42.11 -32.53
C LYS A 509 -9.46 -42.68 -32.38
N ARG A 510 -9.01 -43.53 -33.32
CA ARG A 510 -7.64 -44.06 -33.33
C ARG A 510 -6.60 -42.95 -33.45
N MET A 511 -6.79 -42.01 -34.37
CA MET A 511 -5.89 -40.86 -34.51
C MET A 511 -5.83 -39.99 -33.25
N SER A 512 -6.96 -39.79 -32.57
CA SER A 512 -6.97 -39.04 -31.31
C SER A 512 -6.23 -39.77 -30.19
N ILE A 513 -6.37 -41.09 -30.10
CA ILE A 513 -5.64 -41.90 -29.12
C ILE A 513 -4.14 -41.80 -29.43
N SER A 514 -3.73 -42.01 -30.67
CA SER A 514 -2.31 -41.89 -31.08
C SER A 514 -1.72 -40.49 -30.87
N LEU A 515 -2.50 -39.42 -31.03
CA LEU A 515 -2.02 -38.06 -30.83
C LEU A 515 -1.96 -37.62 -29.36
N PHE A 516 -2.80 -38.17 -28.49
CA PHE A 516 -2.97 -37.65 -27.12
C PHE A 516 -2.58 -38.63 -26.00
N ASP A 517 -2.65 -39.95 -26.18
CA ASP A 517 -2.14 -40.93 -25.18
C ASP A 517 -0.61 -40.99 -25.14
N MET A 518 0.08 -40.44 -26.15
CA MET A 518 1.55 -40.42 -26.19
C MET A 518 2.21 -39.40 -25.27
N GLY A 519 1.44 -38.57 -24.57
CA GLY A 519 1.98 -37.58 -23.64
C GLY A 519 2.60 -38.17 -22.35
N GLU A 520 2.36 -39.44 -22.03
CA GLU A 520 2.84 -40.07 -20.79
C GLU A 520 4.08 -40.98 -20.96
N TYR A 521 4.40 -41.43 -22.18
CA TYR A 521 5.55 -42.30 -22.43
C TYR A 521 6.50 -41.68 -23.46
N ASN A 522 7.62 -41.15 -22.95
CA ASN A 522 8.65 -40.51 -23.74
C ASN A 522 9.35 -41.50 -24.71
N HIS A 523 9.51 -41.04 -25.95
CA HIS A 523 10.54 -41.36 -26.96
C HIS A 523 10.18 -42.16 -28.22
N ASP A 524 9.05 -42.84 -28.32
CA ASP A 524 8.65 -43.42 -29.61
C ASP A 524 7.64 -42.50 -30.30
N LEU A 525 8.08 -41.84 -31.38
CA LEU A 525 7.18 -41.24 -32.37
C LEU A 525 6.20 -42.34 -32.79
N GLY A 526 4.95 -42.24 -32.34
CA GLY A 526 3.99 -43.32 -32.50
C GLY A 526 3.89 -43.86 -33.89
N ASP A 527 3.71 -45.18 -33.97
CA ASP A 527 3.35 -45.91 -35.18
C ASP A 527 2.12 -45.27 -35.82
N PHE A 528 2.33 -44.25 -36.63
CA PHE A 528 1.38 -43.81 -37.65
C PHE A 528 1.45 -44.75 -38.87
N GLU A 529 2.16 -45.88 -38.78
CA GLU A 529 2.24 -46.91 -39.82
C GLU A 529 0.84 -47.42 -40.21
N TRP A 530 -0.09 -47.50 -39.24
CA TRP A 530 -1.48 -47.86 -39.54
C TRP A 530 -2.16 -46.90 -40.53
N LEU A 531 -1.70 -45.65 -40.60
CA LEU A 531 -2.20 -44.62 -41.51
C LEU A 531 -1.71 -44.84 -42.95
N VAL A 532 -0.61 -45.57 -43.12
CA VAL A 532 -0.10 -46.05 -44.41
C VAL A 532 -0.76 -47.39 -44.79
N ASP A 533 -0.93 -48.29 -43.83
CA ASP A 533 -1.49 -49.63 -44.06
C ASP A 533 -2.99 -49.66 -44.34
N SER A 534 -3.71 -48.62 -43.95
CA SER A 534 -5.16 -48.50 -44.16
C SER A 534 -5.57 -48.29 -45.63
N GLY A 535 -4.61 -48.29 -46.57
CA GLY A 535 -4.89 -48.29 -48.01
C GLY A 535 -5.46 -46.97 -48.56
N TYR A 536 -5.47 -45.90 -47.75
CA TYR A 536 -5.90 -44.59 -48.21
C TYR A 536 -4.86 -44.00 -49.16
N TRP A 537 -5.33 -43.52 -50.32
CA TRP A 537 -4.47 -42.94 -51.36
C TRP A 537 -3.59 -41.77 -50.87
N PHE A 538 -3.95 -41.13 -49.76
CA PHE A 538 -3.19 -40.06 -49.11
C PHE A 538 -2.42 -40.47 -47.84
N GLY A 539 -2.41 -41.74 -47.45
CA GLY A 539 -1.85 -42.19 -46.16
C GLY A 539 -0.40 -41.77 -45.93
N ARG A 540 0.47 -41.95 -46.94
CA ARG A 540 1.88 -41.51 -46.87
C ARG A 540 2.04 -40.00 -46.72
N TRP A 541 1.17 -39.21 -47.34
CA TRP A 541 1.22 -37.76 -47.24
C TRP A 541 0.77 -37.27 -45.85
N TRP A 542 -0.30 -37.87 -45.31
CA TRP A 542 -0.76 -37.59 -43.95
C TRP A 542 0.25 -38.00 -42.88
N HIS A 543 0.94 -39.14 -43.06
CA HIS A 543 2.02 -39.57 -42.18
C HIS A 543 3.17 -38.55 -42.15
N GLY A 544 3.65 -38.13 -43.32
CA GLY A 544 4.70 -37.12 -43.44
C GLY A 544 4.32 -35.78 -42.80
N LEU A 545 3.07 -35.35 -43.02
CA LEU A 545 2.57 -34.11 -42.45
C LEU A 545 2.39 -34.21 -40.92
N ALA A 546 1.80 -35.30 -40.40
CA ALA A 546 1.63 -35.53 -38.97
C ALA A 546 2.98 -35.49 -38.25
N GLY A 547 3.99 -36.19 -38.77
CA GLY A 547 5.34 -36.19 -38.21
C GLY A 547 6.04 -34.83 -38.27
N ALA A 548 5.78 -34.01 -39.28
CA ALA A 548 6.31 -32.65 -39.37
C ALA A 548 5.65 -31.68 -38.38
N VAL A 549 4.31 -31.76 -38.26
CA VAL A 549 3.54 -30.92 -37.34
C VAL A 549 3.85 -31.27 -35.88
N TYR A 550 3.98 -32.56 -35.56
CA TYR A 550 4.27 -33.05 -34.22
C TYR A 550 5.68 -32.65 -33.75
N ARG A 551 6.70 -32.86 -34.58
CA ARG A 551 8.08 -32.40 -34.28
C ARG A 551 8.16 -30.91 -33.99
N ARG A 552 7.41 -30.10 -34.74
CA ARG A 552 7.38 -28.65 -34.54
C ARG A 552 6.62 -28.23 -33.27
N ALA A 553 5.62 -29.01 -32.85
CA ALA A 553 4.88 -28.77 -31.61
C ALA A 553 5.72 -29.09 -30.37
N ILE A 554 6.47 -30.21 -30.38
CA ILE A 554 7.39 -30.59 -29.29
C ILE A 554 8.44 -29.50 -29.07
N LEU A 555 9.14 -29.09 -30.13
CA LEU A 555 10.19 -28.06 -30.04
C LEU A 555 9.66 -26.73 -29.47
N LYS A 556 8.37 -26.43 -29.68
CA LYS A 556 7.75 -25.21 -29.16
C LYS A 556 7.39 -25.31 -27.68
N ASN A 557 6.99 -26.50 -27.21
CA ASN A 557 6.73 -26.74 -25.79
C ASN A 557 8.04 -26.76 -24.99
N GLU A 558 9.09 -27.43 -25.48
CA GLU A 558 10.41 -27.42 -24.84
C GLU A 558 10.96 -25.99 -24.68
N ALA A 559 10.79 -25.14 -25.70
CA ALA A 559 11.18 -23.73 -25.63
C ALA A 559 10.33 -22.91 -24.65
N LYS A 560 9.07 -23.30 -24.41
CA LYS A 560 8.18 -22.63 -23.46
C LYS A 560 8.50 -23.05 -22.02
N ASP A 561 8.78 -24.33 -21.80
CA ASP A 561 9.16 -24.86 -20.49
C ASP A 561 10.54 -24.35 -20.07
N SER A 562 11.49 -24.21 -21.01
CA SER A 562 12.77 -23.55 -20.78
C SER A 562 12.61 -22.08 -20.35
N LYS A 563 11.71 -21.32 -20.99
CA LYS A 563 11.40 -19.93 -20.60
C LYS A 563 10.63 -19.82 -19.29
N LEU A 564 9.86 -20.84 -18.93
CA LEU A 564 9.14 -20.87 -17.64
C LEU A 564 10.13 -21.18 -16.50
N ALA A 565 11.07 -22.10 -16.73
CA ALA A 565 12.17 -22.39 -15.82
C ALA A 565 13.07 -21.17 -15.61
N GLU A 566 13.41 -20.42 -16.66
CA GLU A 566 14.18 -19.17 -16.58
C GLU A 566 13.45 -18.04 -15.83
N LYS A 567 12.12 -18.10 -15.72
CA LYS A 567 11.32 -17.14 -14.93
C LYS A 567 11.10 -17.59 -13.48
N MET A 568 11.33 -18.86 -13.16
CA MET A 568 11.21 -19.42 -11.82
C MET A 568 12.55 -19.40 -11.07
N VAL A 569 13.67 -19.40 -11.80
CA VAL A 569 15.01 -19.02 -11.32
C VAL A 569 15.09 -17.50 -11.28
#